data_AF-A0A0L8FXL2-F1
#
_entry.id   AF-A0A0L8FXL2-F1
#
_cell.length_a   1.000
_cell.length_b   1.000
_cell.length_c   1.000
_cell.angle_alpha   90.00
_cell.angle_beta   90.00
_cell.angle_gamma   90.00
#
_symmetry.space_group_name_H-M   'P 1'
#
loop_
_entity.id
_entity.type
_entity.pdbx_description
1 polymer ?
#
loop_
_entity_poly.entity_id
_entity_poly.type
_entity_poly.pdbx_seq_one_letter_code
_entity_poly.pdbx_strand_id
1 'polypeptide(L)'
;LQSCNPTKEGMLNIHLVPHSHDDVGWLKNVDQYYYGSRLEIALGAWSMADEAVTHYTSLIEEHSRGFKFLEKNFGACARPRTGWQVDPFGHSKEVAALFAQFGYDGMMFGRLDFQDKDKRMRDKTMEMLWRASDSLGRKANLFTSAMFNNYNYPNGLCWDDFCRQDPIVADSYATNHIIFTMGADFQYTNAESWFTNLDKLIKIVNDQQASGSKMNALYSTPSCYIYNLNKVNKTWTEKTDDFFPYAHKRHAFWTGYYTSRAAFKRYVRESNNMLQVCKQANVLAKLGQSAKVDDLWKEFSIVQHHDAVTGTAKQEVDRDYRRRLAFGINSCQVVTRDYKQTLLLFLVGRLTT
;
A
#
# COMPACT_ATOMS: atom_id res chain seq x y z
N LEU A 1 17.84 3.78 10.73
CA LEU A 1 16.79 3.72 11.78
C LEU A 1 17.18 4.44 13.09
N GLN A 2 18.15 5.37 13.09
CA GLN A 2 18.40 6.35 14.17
C GLN A 2 17.38 7.52 14.17
N SER A 3 16.38 7.46 13.30
CA SER A 3 15.45 8.56 12.99
C SER A 3 14.09 8.44 13.68
N CYS A 4 13.79 7.33 14.37
CA CYS A 4 12.53 7.19 15.10
C CYS A 4 12.54 8.04 16.37
N ASN A 5 11.43 8.73 16.64
CA ASN A 5 11.28 9.44 17.91
C ASN A 5 11.30 8.45 19.09
N PRO A 6 11.91 8.84 20.22
CA PRO A 6 12.09 7.94 21.35
C PRO A 6 10.75 7.57 22.01
N THR A 7 10.62 6.29 22.35
CA THR A 7 9.52 5.76 23.16
C THR A 7 9.93 5.77 24.64
N LYS A 8 8.95 5.71 25.55
CA LYS A 8 9.17 5.64 26.99
C LYS A 8 8.81 4.25 27.52
N GLU A 9 9.75 3.63 28.22
CA GLU A 9 9.54 2.32 28.86
C GLU A 9 8.50 2.43 30.00
N GLY A 10 7.69 1.39 30.17
CA GLY A 10 6.63 1.37 31.19
C GLY A 10 5.46 2.34 30.95
N MET A 11 5.43 3.01 29.79
CA MET A 11 4.33 3.89 29.36
C MET A 11 3.61 3.31 28.14
N LEU A 12 2.35 3.71 27.94
CA LEU A 12 1.63 3.53 26.69
C LEU A 12 2.17 4.52 25.65
N ASN A 13 2.85 4.01 24.63
CA ASN A 13 3.41 4.79 23.53
C ASN A 13 2.40 4.87 22.38
N ILE A 14 1.94 6.10 22.09
CA ILE A 14 0.98 6.41 21.06
C ILE A 14 1.73 6.93 19.83
N HIS A 15 1.84 6.08 18.82
CA HIS A 15 2.46 6.38 17.54
C HIS A 15 1.48 7.11 16.64
N LEU A 16 1.59 8.44 16.58
CA LEU A 16 0.80 9.27 15.68
C LEU A 16 1.44 9.23 14.29
N VAL A 17 0.74 8.65 13.31
CA VAL A 17 1.22 8.50 11.92
C VAL A 17 0.38 9.39 11.00
N PRO A 18 0.83 10.62 10.70
CA PRO A 18 0.27 11.48 9.67
C PRO A 18 0.24 10.77 8.31
N HIS A 19 -0.91 10.77 7.62
CA HIS A 19 -0.98 10.33 6.23
C HIS A 19 -2.17 10.96 5.48
N SER A 20 -2.12 10.91 4.15
CA SER A 20 -3.28 11.14 3.29
C SER A 20 -3.51 9.87 2.47
N HIS A 21 -4.77 9.44 2.37
CA HIS A 21 -5.14 8.39 1.43
C HIS A 21 -5.51 9.07 0.10
N ASP A 22 -4.62 8.93 -0.89
CA ASP A 22 -4.75 9.60 -2.18
C ASP A 22 -4.98 8.55 -3.27
N ASP A 23 -6.22 8.41 -3.72
CA ASP A 23 -6.49 7.59 -4.90
C ASP A 23 -5.81 8.17 -6.13
N VAL A 24 -5.30 7.29 -6.99
CA VAL A 24 -4.50 7.66 -8.17
C VAL A 24 -5.40 8.29 -9.25
N GLY A 25 -5.76 9.56 -9.03
CA GLY A 25 -6.55 10.44 -9.91
C GLY A 25 -7.33 11.55 -9.17
N TRP A 26 -6.68 12.66 -8.75
CA TRP A 26 -7.37 13.93 -8.36
C TRP A 26 -6.54 15.24 -8.54
N LEU A 27 -5.94 15.95 -7.56
CA LEU A 27 -5.60 17.40 -7.75
C LEU A 27 -4.40 18.03 -6.94
N LYS A 28 -3.09 17.84 -7.28
CA LYS A 28 -1.94 18.82 -7.16
C LYS A 28 -0.53 18.18 -7.10
N ASN A 29 0.54 19.01 -7.14
CA ASN A 29 1.96 18.63 -7.38
C ASN A 29 2.86 18.54 -6.12
N VAL A 30 3.99 17.82 -6.29
CA VAL A 30 4.86 17.24 -5.24
C VAL A 30 5.88 18.19 -4.58
N ASP A 31 6.26 19.28 -5.26
CA ASP A 31 7.49 20.04 -4.92
C ASP A 31 7.36 20.93 -3.67
N GLN A 32 6.18 21.07 -3.08
CA GLN A 32 5.95 21.89 -1.89
C GLN A 32 5.95 21.11 -0.56
N TYR A 33 6.06 19.76 -0.58
CA TYR A 33 6.06 18.93 0.64
C TYR A 33 7.46 18.54 1.17
N TYR A 34 8.51 18.66 0.36
CA TYR A 34 9.76 17.91 0.58
C TYR A 34 10.86 18.59 1.42
N TYR A 35 10.80 19.91 1.64
CA TYR A 35 11.84 20.61 2.39
C TYR A 35 11.41 20.90 3.83
N GLY A 36 11.83 20.04 4.77
CA GLY A 36 11.79 20.31 6.21
C GLY A 36 11.14 19.24 7.09
N SER A 37 10.45 18.26 6.52
CA SER A 37 9.79 17.15 7.25
C SER A 37 10.53 15.82 7.07
N ARG A 38 10.52 14.94 8.09
CA ARG A 38 11.00 13.55 7.96
C ARG A 38 9.93 12.72 7.26
N LEU A 39 9.94 12.68 5.93
CA LEU A 39 9.03 11.89 5.12
C LEU A 39 9.45 10.41 5.07
N GLU A 40 8.52 9.49 5.31
CA GLU A 40 8.67 8.06 5.00
C GLU A 40 7.76 7.70 3.82
N ILE A 41 8.29 6.90 2.89
CA ILE A 41 7.51 6.29 1.82
C ILE A 41 7.17 4.87 2.27
N ALA A 42 5.89 4.63 2.56
CA ALA A 42 5.36 3.29 2.84
C ALA A 42 4.77 2.70 1.55
N LEU A 43 4.74 1.37 1.44
CA LEU A 43 4.44 0.60 0.22
C LEU A 43 5.43 0.91 -0.92
N GLY A 44 5.32 2.08 -1.56
CA GLY A 44 6.18 2.53 -2.66
C GLY A 44 6.02 1.74 -3.96
N ALA A 45 4.88 1.07 -4.11
CA ALA A 45 4.35 0.67 -5.40
C ALA A 45 3.82 1.89 -6.16
N TRP A 46 3.48 1.69 -7.44
CA TRP A 46 2.92 2.78 -8.25
C TRP A 46 1.49 3.16 -7.82
N SER A 47 0.75 2.21 -7.26
CA SER A 47 -0.57 2.40 -6.65
C SER A 47 -0.72 1.53 -5.41
N MET A 48 -1.83 1.67 -4.68
CA MET A 48 -2.26 0.68 -3.69
C MET A 48 -3.15 -0.33 -4.40
N ALA A 49 -2.57 -1.45 -4.83
CA ALA A 49 -3.28 -2.42 -5.65
C ALA A 49 -4.33 -3.21 -4.85
N ASP A 50 -5.44 -3.59 -5.52
CA ASP A 50 -6.37 -4.58 -4.97
C ASP A 50 -5.70 -5.95 -4.84
N GLU A 51 -6.22 -6.75 -3.91
CA GLU A 51 -5.67 -8.06 -3.56
C GLU A 51 -6.54 -9.24 -4.03
N ALA A 52 -7.78 -9.01 -4.49
CA ALA A 52 -8.67 -10.09 -4.92
C ALA A 52 -8.64 -10.36 -6.43
N VAL A 53 -8.69 -9.31 -7.25
CA VAL A 53 -8.82 -9.38 -8.72
C VAL A 53 -7.56 -8.93 -9.45
N THR A 54 -6.45 -8.82 -8.74
CA THR A 54 -5.12 -8.55 -9.30
C THR A 54 -4.34 -9.85 -9.48
N HIS A 55 -3.58 -9.96 -10.58
CA HIS A 55 -2.69 -11.12 -10.79
C HIS A 55 -1.32 -10.84 -10.15
N TYR A 56 -0.67 -11.86 -9.59
CA TYR A 56 0.60 -11.70 -8.89
C TYR A 56 1.69 -11.03 -9.75
N THR A 57 1.75 -11.33 -11.05
CA THR A 57 2.68 -10.64 -11.96
C THR A 57 2.39 -9.15 -12.04
N SER A 58 1.12 -8.75 -12.03
CA SER A 58 0.75 -7.33 -12.07
C SER A 58 1.21 -6.59 -10.82
N LEU A 59 1.06 -7.21 -9.65
CA LEU A 59 1.57 -6.69 -8.37
C LEU A 59 3.09 -6.51 -8.43
N ILE A 60 3.81 -7.53 -8.92
CA ILE A 60 5.27 -7.44 -9.09
C ILE A 60 5.65 -6.31 -10.05
N GLU A 61 4.93 -6.13 -11.17
CA GLU A 61 5.23 -5.09 -12.14
C GLU A 61 5.01 -3.68 -11.58
N GLU A 62 3.89 -3.44 -10.89
CA GLU A 62 3.59 -2.10 -10.35
C GLU A 62 4.48 -1.74 -9.15
N HIS A 63 4.84 -2.73 -8.31
CA HIS A 63 5.86 -2.55 -7.27
C HIS A 63 7.25 -2.31 -7.87
N SER A 64 7.65 -3.10 -8.86
CA SER A 64 8.94 -2.94 -9.54
C SER A 64 9.08 -1.57 -10.17
N ARG A 65 7.99 -1.02 -10.74
CA ARG A 65 7.98 0.34 -11.27
C ARG A 65 8.19 1.38 -10.17
N GLY A 66 7.41 1.29 -9.09
CA GLY A 66 7.50 2.18 -7.95
C GLY A 66 8.90 2.16 -7.33
N PHE A 67 9.45 0.99 -7.04
CA PHE A 67 10.79 0.84 -6.48
C PHE A 67 11.87 1.43 -7.39
N LYS A 68 11.81 1.20 -8.71
CA LYS A 68 12.78 1.82 -9.63
C LYS A 68 12.67 3.34 -9.65
N PHE A 69 11.46 3.88 -9.58
CA PHE A 69 11.27 5.33 -9.48
C PHE A 69 11.89 5.87 -8.17
N LEU A 70 11.64 5.21 -7.05
CA LEU A 70 12.17 5.62 -5.75
C LEU A 70 13.70 5.55 -5.72
N GLU A 71 14.27 4.42 -6.12
CA GLU A 71 15.73 4.22 -6.16
C GLU A 71 16.42 5.25 -7.07
N LYS A 72 15.81 5.56 -8.22
CA LYS A 72 16.36 6.53 -9.16
C LYS A 72 16.36 7.96 -8.62
N ASN A 73 15.32 8.38 -7.90
CA ASN A 73 15.14 9.77 -7.49
C ASN A 73 15.65 10.06 -6.06
N PHE A 74 15.61 9.06 -5.18
CA PHE A 74 15.90 9.21 -3.76
C PHE A 74 17.00 8.26 -3.27
N GLY A 75 17.57 7.45 -4.17
CA GLY A 75 18.64 6.50 -3.86
C GLY A 75 18.16 5.18 -3.28
N ALA A 76 19.08 4.22 -3.13
CA ALA A 76 18.77 2.86 -2.69
C ALA A 76 18.09 2.78 -1.30
N CYS A 77 18.37 3.73 -0.41
CA CYS A 77 17.77 3.79 0.92
C CYS A 77 16.29 4.18 0.92
N ALA A 78 15.75 4.67 -0.20
CA ALA A 78 14.35 5.05 -0.31
C ALA A 78 13.42 3.85 -0.56
N ARG A 79 13.98 2.64 -0.75
CA ARG A 79 13.19 1.43 -0.87
C ARG A 79 12.41 1.16 0.42
N PRO A 80 11.07 1.09 0.38
CA PRO A 80 10.27 0.92 1.58
C PRO A 80 10.50 -0.40 2.29
N ARG A 81 10.30 -0.38 3.61
CA ARG A 81 10.40 -1.54 4.50
C ARG A 81 9.04 -1.96 5.06
N THR A 82 7.98 -1.21 4.75
CA THR A 82 6.65 -1.44 5.32
C THR A 82 5.61 -1.45 4.23
N GLY A 83 4.76 -2.47 4.20
CA GLY A 83 3.55 -2.50 3.38
C GLY A 83 2.44 -1.64 3.99
N TRP A 84 1.69 -0.96 3.13
CA TRP A 84 0.56 -0.11 3.52
C TRP A 84 -0.63 -0.40 2.61
N GLN A 85 -1.51 -1.30 3.05
CA GLN A 85 -2.66 -1.81 2.30
C GLN A 85 -3.94 -1.48 3.05
N VAL A 86 -4.23 -0.20 3.19
CA VAL A 86 -5.28 0.23 4.10
C VAL A 86 -6.69 0.16 3.51
N ASP A 87 -6.79 0.24 2.19
CA ASP A 87 -8.07 0.32 1.50
C ASP A 87 -8.48 -0.83 0.56
N PRO A 88 -7.62 -1.81 0.20
CA PRO A 88 -8.11 -3.02 -0.47
C PRO A 88 -9.22 -3.74 0.31
N PHE A 89 -10.20 -4.28 -0.41
CA PHE A 89 -11.44 -4.80 0.17
C PHE A 89 -11.32 -6.25 0.65
N GLY A 90 -10.39 -6.47 1.59
CA GLY A 90 -9.91 -7.77 2.04
C GLY A 90 -8.48 -8.02 1.56
N HIS A 91 -7.79 -8.98 2.18
CA HIS A 91 -6.34 -9.15 2.01
C HIS A 91 -5.95 -10.60 1.70
N SER A 92 -4.99 -10.76 0.78
CA SER A 92 -4.52 -12.04 0.26
C SER A 92 -3.25 -12.49 0.97
N LYS A 93 -3.22 -13.77 1.34
CA LYS A 93 -2.01 -14.46 1.81
C LYS A 93 -0.89 -14.39 0.76
N GLU A 94 -1.22 -14.44 -0.53
CA GLU A 94 -0.22 -14.33 -1.60
C GLU A 94 0.45 -12.95 -1.62
N VAL A 95 -0.31 -11.87 -1.36
CA VAL A 95 0.23 -10.51 -1.26
C VAL A 95 1.20 -10.40 -0.07
N ALA A 96 0.83 -10.96 1.08
CA ALA A 96 1.73 -11.02 2.23
C ALA A 96 3.03 -11.80 1.93
N ALA A 97 2.94 -12.91 1.19
CA ALA A 97 4.11 -13.68 0.77
C ALA A 97 5.02 -12.90 -0.19
N LEU A 98 4.42 -12.14 -1.12
CA LEU A 98 5.17 -11.24 -2.01
C LEU A 98 5.85 -10.11 -1.24
N PHE A 99 5.15 -9.49 -0.30
CA PHE A 99 5.69 -8.40 0.52
C PHE A 99 6.88 -8.84 1.37
N ALA A 100 6.82 -10.04 1.96
CA ALA A 100 7.97 -10.65 2.63
C ALA A 100 9.16 -10.81 1.66
N GLN A 101 8.91 -11.31 0.44
CA GLN A 101 9.95 -11.46 -0.58
C GLN A 101 10.47 -10.13 -1.14
N PHE A 102 9.67 -9.06 -1.10
CA PHE A 102 10.09 -7.71 -1.48
C PHE A 102 11.03 -7.07 -0.44
N GLY A 103 11.12 -7.68 0.75
CA GLY A 103 11.98 -7.27 1.85
C GLY A 103 11.30 -6.38 2.88
N TYR A 104 9.97 -6.39 2.96
CA TYR A 104 9.24 -5.68 4.01
C TYR A 104 9.41 -6.39 5.36
N ASP A 105 9.53 -5.59 6.42
CA ASP A 105 9.57 -6.03 7.81
C ASP A 105 8.16 -6.31 8.37
N GLY A 106 7.15 -5.69 7.78
CA GLY A 106 5.75 -5.95 8.07
C GLY A 106 4.80 -5.16 7.17
N MET A 107 3.50 -5.37 7.37
CA MET A 107 2.46 -4.63 6.67
C MET A 107 1.35 -4.19 7.62
N MET A 108 0.72 -3.07 7.26
CA MET A 108 -0.48 -2.59 7.93
C MET A 108 -1.66 -2.58 6.96
N PHE A 109 -2.84 -2.95 7.46
CA PHE A 109 -4.05 -3.00 6.63
C PHE A 109 -5.30 -2.61 7.39
N GLY A 110 -6.32 -2.14 6.67
CA GLY A 110 -7.52 -1.56 7.27
C GLY A 110 -8.75 -2.48 7.31
N ARG A 111 -8.99 -3.26 6.25
CA ARG A 111 -10.28 -3.91 5.98
C ARG A 111 -10.24 -5.42 6.18
N LEU A 112 -10.92 -5.89 7.22
CA LEU A 112 -11.26 -7.30 7.45
C LEU A 112 -12.73 -7.44 7.84
N ASP A 113 -13.25 -8.66 7.79
CA ASP A 113 -14.62 -8.96 8.22
C ASP A 113 -14.91 -8.39 9.62
N PHE A 114 -16.08 -7.77 9.79
CA PHE A 114 -16.44 -7.08 11.02
C PHE A 114 -16.49 -8.02 12.24
N GLN A 115 -16.88 -9.28 12.08
CA GLN A 115 -16.90 -10.25 13.18
C GLN A 115 -15.48 -10.70 13.54
N ASP A 116 -14.62 -10.91 12.54
CA ASP A 116 -13.19 -11.18 12.78
C ASP A 116 -12.52 -9.99 13.47
N LYS A 117 -12.81 -8.76 13.03
CA LYS A 117 -12.33 -7.53 13.67
C LYS A 117 -12.76 -7.46 15.13
N ASP A 118 -14.04 -7.64 15.42
CA ASP A 118 -14.58 -7.62 16.77
C ASP A 118 -13.95 -8.69 17.66
N LYS A 119 -13.74 -9.90 17.12
CA LYS A 119 -13.05 -10.98 17.82
C LYS A 119 -11.60 -10.62 18.12
N ARG A 120 -10.85 -10.14 17.14
CA ARG A 120 -9.44 -9.75 17.29
C ARG A 120 -9.25 -8.59 18.26
N MET A 121 -10.16 -7.62 18.27
CA MET A 121 -10.13 -6.52 19.23
C MET A 121 -10.35 -7.03 20.67
N ARG A 122 -11.28 -7.96 20.88
CA ARG A 122 -11.51 -8.58 22.20
C ARG A 122 -10.35 -9.47 22.65
N ASP A 123 -9.80 -10.25 21.72
CA ASP A 123 -8.75 -11.23 22.00
C ASP A 123 -7.34 -10.62 21.97
N LYS A 124 -7.22 -9.34 21.59
CA LYS A 124 -5.95 -8.61 21.40
C LYS A 124 -5.03 -9.27 20.38
N THR A 125 -5.60 -9.70 19.26
CA THR A 125 -4.93 -10.40 18.15
C THR A 125 -5.06 -9.65 16.82
N MET A 126 -5.13 -8.32 16.89
CA MET A 126 -5.04 -7.44 15.71
C MET A 126 -3.63 -7.45 15.10
N GLU A 127 -2.63 -7.83 15.88
CA GLU A 127 -1.24 -8.00 15.47
C GLU A 127 -0.89 -9.50 15.44
N MET A 128 -0.31 -9.95 14.33
CA MET A 128 0.00 -11.36 14.11
C MET A 128 1.23 -11.55 13.22
N LEU A 129 1.79 -12.75 13.29
CA LEU A 129 2.70 -13.26 12.27
C LEU A 129 1.88 -13.98 11.20
N TRP A 130 1.82 -13.42 10.00
CA TRP A 130 1.15 -14.06 8.88
C TRP A 130 2.10 -15.06 8.22
N ARG A 131 1.81 -16.35 8.37
CA ARG A 131 2.50 -17.45 7.69
C ARG A 131 1.96 -17.56 6.27
N ALA A 132 2.55 -16.80 5.35
CA ALA A 132 1.96 -16.52 4.07
C ALA A 132 2.26 -17.56 2.97
N SER A 133 3.10 -18.56 3.22
CA SER A 133 3.31 -19.63 2.25
C SER A 133 3.85 -20.89 2.92
N ASP A 134 3.19 -22.01 2.63
CA ASP A 134 3.59 -23.31 3.18
C ASP A 134 4.87 -23.82 2.48
N SER A 135 5.06 -23.47 1.20
CA SER A 135 6.23 -23.87 0.41
C SER A 135 7.47 -23.01 0.72
N LEU A 136 7.31 -21.71 0.95
CA LEU A 136 8.42 -20.81 1.29
C LEU A 136 8.73 -20.80 2.79
N GLY A 137 7.80 -21.28 3.62
CA GLY A 137 7.92 -21.32 5.08
C GLY A 137 8.26 -19.93 5.64
N ARG A 138 9.27 -19.88 6.52
CA ARG A 138 9.65 -18.63 7.21
C ARG A 138 10.05 -17.49 6.27
N LYS A 139 10.47 -17.76 5.03
CA LYS A 139 10.85 -16.73 4.06
C LYS A 139 9.66 -15.90 3.56
N ALA A 140 8.44 -16.39 3.75
CA ALA A 140 7.20 -15.70 3.43
C ALA A 140 6.44 -15.24 4.68
N ASN A 141 7.02 -15.38 5.87
CA ASN A 141 6.36 -14.89 7.07
C ASN A 141 6.46 -13.36 7.12
N LEU A 142 5.33 -12.70 7.39
CA LEU A 142 5.27 -11.24 7.46
C LEU A 142 4.53 -10.80 8.73
N PHE A 143 5.16 -9.92 9.52
CA PHE A 143 4.45 -9.29 10.62
C PHE A 143 3.32 -8.42 10.05
N THR A 144 2.12 -8.57 10.59
CA THR A 144 0.94 -7.92 10.04
C THR A 144 0.12 -7.30 11.15
N SER A 145 -0.27 -6.04 10.99
CA SER A 145 -1.11 -5.30 11.93
C SER A 145 -2.38 -4.81 11.25
N ALA A 146 -3.53 -5.30 11.74
CA ALA A 146 -4.84 -4.76 11.39
C ALA A 146 -5.07 -3.45 12.14
N MET A 147 -5.58 -2.43 11.45
CA MET A 147 -5.81 -1.12 12.04
C MET A 147 -7.11 -1.07 12.85
N PHE A 148 -7.05 -0.42 14.01
CA PHE A 148 -8.20 -0.26 14.91
C PHE A 148 -9.35 0.47 14.23
N ASN A 149 -9.13 1.66 13.67
CA ASN A 149 -10.17 2.49 13.06
C ASN A 149 -10.11 2.56 11.53
N ASN A 150 -9.85 1.42 10.87
CA ASN A 150 -9.48 1.41 9.45
C ASN A 150 -8.27 2.35 9.27
N TYR A 151 -8.22 3.20 8.25
CA TYR A 151 -7.17 4.21 8.10
C TYR A 151 -7.60 5.61 8.56
N ASN A 152 -8.66 5.73 9.34
CA ASN A 152 -9.10 7.04 9.83
C ASN A 152 -8.45 7.37 11.16
N TYR A 153 -8.36 8.66 11.46
CA TYR A 153 -8.02 9.13 12.81
C TYR A 153 -9.03 8.59 13.85
N PRO A 154 -8.61 8.39 15.11
CA PRO A 154 -9.54 7.97 16.17
C PRO A 154 -10.71 8.95 16.32
N ASN A 155 -11.90 8.45 16.63
CA ASN A 155 -13.06 9.29 16.95
C ASN A 155 -12.67 10.32 18.03
N GLY A 156 -13.08 11.58 17.85
CA GLY A 156 -12.69 12.70 18.72
C GLY A 156 -11.35 13.38 18.39
N LEU A 157 -10.55 12.85 17.45
CA LEU A 157 -9.35 13.50 16.90
C LEU A 157 -9.55 13.98 15.44
N CYS A 158 -10.80 14.23 15.06
CA CYS A 158 -11.20 14.91 13.83
C CYS A 158 -11.03 16.42 13.99
N TRP A 159 -10.28 17.07 13.10
CA TRP A 159 -10.11 18.52 13.10
C TRP A 159 -10.79 19.20 11.90
N ASP A 160 -11.93 18.64 11.46
CA ASP A 160 -12.80 19.12 10.37
C ASP A 160 -14.25 19.34 10.89
N ASP A 161 -15.07 20.14 10.20
CA ASP A 161 -16.26 20.87 10.74
C ASP A 161 -17.46 19.99 11.23
N PHE A 162 -17.43 18.66 11.09
CA PHE A 162 -18.63 17.81 11.25
C PHE A 162 -18.55 16.65 12.27
N CYS A 163 -17.59 16.63 13.19
CA CYS A 163 -17.33 15.43 13.99
C CYS A 163 -17.82 15.47 15.45
N ARG A 164 -18.35 14.34 15.94
CA ARG A 164 -18.70 14.06 17.36
C ARG A 164 -17.66 13.13 18.03
N GLN A 165 -17.59 13.19 19.37
CA GLN A 165 -16.58 12.53 20.20
C GLN A 165 -16.98 11.12 20.66
N ASP A 166 -16.00 10.20 20.68
CA ASP A 166 -16.02 8.93 21.45
C ASP A 166 -14.62 8.71 22.07
N PRO A 167 -14.48 7.94 23.17
CA PRO A 167 -13.20 7.75 23.84
C PRO A 167 -12.21 6.85 23.07
N ILE A 168 -10.92 7.16 23.25
CA ILE A 168 -9.76 6.49 22.65
C ILE A 168 -9.62 5.05 23.20
N VAL A 169 -9.65 4.02 22.34
CA VAL A 169 -9.50 2.62 22.77
C VAL A 169 -8.08 2.13 22.54
N ALA A 170 -7.27 2.16 23.60
CA ALA A 170 -5.94 1.57 23.65
C ALA A 170 -5.95 0.04 23.92
N ASP A 171 -7.09 -0.55 24.29
CA ASP A 171 -7.16 -1.91 24.85
C ASP A 171 -7.20 -3.05 23.81
N SER A 172 -7.18 -2.73 22.52
CA SER A 172 -7.28 -3.73 21.44
C SER A 172 -5.94 -4.28 20.94
N TYR A 173 -4.81 -3.71 21.36
CA TYR A 173 -3.46 -4.09 20.92
C TYR A 173 -2.72 -4.93 21.96
N ALA A 174 -1.76 -5.73 21.52
CA ALA A 174 -1.13 -6.76 22.36
C ALA A 174 0.06 -6.24 23.18
N THR A 175 0.46 -4.98 22.97
CA THR A 175 1.61 -4.32 23.60
C THR A 175 1.24 -2.93 24.14
N ASN A 176 2.18 -2.27 24.80
CA ASN A 176 2.08 -0.87 25.20
C ASN A 176 2.45 0.11 24.06
N HIS A 177 2.47 -0.33 22.81
CA HIS A 177 2.60 0.51 21.63
C HIS A 177 1.30 0.44 20.83
N ILE A 178 0.64 1.58 20.65
CA ILE A 178 -0.54 1.71 19.80
C ILE A 178 -0.26 2.67 18.67
N ILE A 179 -0.94 2.47 17.54
CA ILE A 179 -0.79 3.30 16.35
C ILE A 179 -2.10 4.01 16.03
N PHE A 180 -2.01 5.32 15.83
CA PHE A 180 -3.11 6.14 15.31
C PHE A 180 -2.73 6.65 13.93
N THR A 181 -3.52 6.25 12.94
CA THR A 181 -3.55 6.79 11.58
C THR A 181 -4.14 8.19 11.62
N MET A 182 -3.29 9.21 11.66
CA MET A 182 -3.72 10.61 11.70
C MET A 182 -3.97 11.09 10.28
N GLY A 183 -5.06 10.63 9.67
CA GLY A 183 -5.35 10.85 8.25
C GLY A 183 -6.70 10.27 7.85
N ALA A 184 -7.08 10.53 6.60
CA ALA A 184 -8.23 9.96 5.89
C ALA A 184 -8.09 10.24 4.39
N ASP A 185 -9.16 10.04 3.62
CA ASP A 185 -9.23 10.37 2.19
C ASP A 185 -8.88 11.85 1.95
N PHE A 186 -7.85 12.10 1.13
CA PHE A 186 -7.44 13.42 0.63
C PHE A 186 -7.27 14.51 1.70
N GLN A 187 -6.81 14.11 2.89
CA GLN A 187 -6.48 15.02 3.98
C GLN A 187 -5.16 15.75 3.73
N TYR A 188 -4.73 16.60 4.67
CA TYR A 188 -3.48 17.37 4.56
C TYR A 188 -3.39 18.36 3.38
N THR A 189 -4.53 18.76 2.80
CA THR A 189 -4.61 19.90 1.87
C THR A 189 -4.12 21.20 2.52
N ASN A 190 -4.39 21.37 3.82
CA ASN A 190 -3.70 22.30 4.71
C ASN A 190 -2.97 21.51 5.82
N ALA A 191 -1.77 21.04 5.49
CA ALA A 191 -0.94 20.26 6.42
C ALA A 191 -0.56 21.02 7.70
N GLU A 192 -0.41 22.36 7.63
CA GLU A 192 -0.04 23.18 8.78
C GLU A 192 -1.08 23.09 9.91
N SER A 193 -2.37 23.06 9.56
CA SER A 193 -3.46 22.88 10.54
C SER A 193 -3.35 21.54 11.28
N TRP A 194 -3.10 20.46 10.53
CA TRP A 194 -2.90 19.12 11.09
C TRP A 194 -1.69 19.09 12.03
N PHE A 195 -0.53 19.55 11.57
CA PHE A 195 0.69 19.52 12.37
C PHE A 195 0.62 20.43 13.60
N THR A 196 0.01 21.61 13.49
CA THR A 196 -0.19 22.52 14.64
C THR A 196 -1.04 21.86 15.74
N ASN A 197 -2.09 21.12 15.36
CA ASN A 197 -2.95 20.43 16.31
C ASN A 197 -2.31 19.17 16.87
N LEU A 198 -1.54 18.43 16.06
CA LEU A 198 -0.74 17.29 16.51
C LEU A 198 0.32 17.73 17.53
N ASP A 199 1.01 18.85 17.30
CA ASP A 199 2.00 19.39 18.22
C ASP A 199 1.36 19.74 19.58
N LYS A 200 0.19 20.39 19.56
CA LYS A 200 -0.58 20.68 20.78
C LYS A 200 -1.01 19.39 21.49
N LEU A 201 -1.52 18.40 20.75
CA LEU A 201 -1.94 17.11 21.30
C LEU A 201 -0.78 16.39 21.97
N ILE A 202 0.36 16.26 21.28
CA ILE A 202 1.59 15.64 21.80
C ILE A 202 2.02 16.35 23.08
N LYS A 203 2.06 17.69 23.05
CA LYS A 203 2.42 18.49 24.23
C LYS A 203 1.48 18.24 25.41
N ILE A 204 0.17 18.34 25.21
CA ILE A 204 -0.82 18.18 26.28
C ILE A 204 -0.78 16.77 26.88
N VAL A 205 -0.73 15.73 26.03
CA VAL A 205 -0.65 14.33 26.50
C VAL A 205 0.62 14.09 27.31
N ASN A 206 1.75 14.62 26.84
CA ASN A 206 3.04 14.40 27.50
C ASN A 206 3.21 15.26 28.77
N ASP A 207 2.67 16.47 28.82
CA ASP A 207 2.72 17.33 30.01
C ASP A 207 1.93 16.70 31.19
N GLN A 208 0.86 15.94 30.91
CA GLN A 208 0.11 15.20 31.94
C GLN A 208 0.91 14.08 32.63
N GLN A 209 2.08 13.71 32.10
CA GLN A 209 2.97 12.75 32.77
C GLN A 209 3.48 13.29 34.12
N ALA A 210 3.62 14.61 34.27
CA ALA A 210 3.96 15.25 35.55
C ALA A 210 2.88 15.04 36.61
N SER A 211 1.63 14.85 36.19
CA SER A 211 0.47 14.53 37.05
C SER A 211 0.23 13.02 37.19
N GLY A 212 1.16 12.18 36.73
CA GLY A 212 1.10 10.72 36.89
C GLY A 212 0.54 9.96 35.69
N SER A 213 0.16 10.63 34.59
CA SER A 213 -0.26 9.94 33.36
C SER A 213 0.84 9.01 32.82
N LYS A 214 0.46 7.81 32.38
CA LYS A 214 1.36 6.81 31.78
C LYS A 214 1.30 6.81 30.26
N MET A 215 0.85 7.90 29.64
CA MET A 215 0.75 8.02 28.19
C MET A 215 1.90 8.84 27.62
N ASN A 216 2.45 8.40 26.48
CA ASN A 216 3.50 9.08 25.74
C ASN A 216 3.09 9.16 24.27
N ALA A 217 2.74 10.35 23.79
CA ALA A 217 2.43 10.59 22.38
C ALA A 217 3.68 11.07 21.62
N LEU A 218 3.85 10.56 20.40
CA LEU A 218 4.98 10.90 19.53
C LEU A 218 4.56 10.86 18.06
N TYR A 219 5.16 11.74 17.24
CA TYR A 219 5.17 11.51 15.80
C TYR A 219 5.90 10.20 15.49
N SER A 220 5.33 9.43 14.58
CA SER A 220 5.89 8.17 14.16
C SER A 220 5.59 7.89 12.68
N THR A 221 6.06 6.73 12.25
CA THR A 221 5.83 6.17 10.93
C THR A 221 5.51 4.68 11.08
N PRO A 222 4.94 4.03 10.05
CA PRO A 222 4.67 2.60 10.08
C PRO A 222 5.92 1.76 10.37
N SER A 223 7.06 2.10 9.75
CA SER A 223 8.33 1.40 10.04
C SER A 223 8.80 1.58 11.48
N CYS A 224 8.68 2.79 12.05
CA CYS A 224 9.05 3.04 13.43
C CYS A 224 8.12 2.33 14.43
N TYR A 225 6.84 2.19 14.12
CA TYR A 225 5.91 1.41 14.93
C TYR A 225 6.31 -0.08 14.95
N ILE A 226 6.48 -0.70 13.78
CA ILE A 226 6.89 -2.10 13.64
C ILE A 226 8.25 -2.34 14.33
N TYR A 227 9.20 -1.42 14.17
CA TYR A 227 10.50 -1.48 14.82
C TYR A 227 10.39 -1.54 16.35
N ASN A 228 9.50 -0.73 16.95
CA ASN A 228 9.30 -0.75 18.39
C ASN A 228 8.56 -2.01 18.86
N LEU A 229 7.60 -2.52 18.09
CA LEU A 229 6.95 -3.80 18.38
C LEU A 229 7.94 -4.97 18.36
N ASN A 230 8.89 -4.96 17.42
CA ASN A 230 9.94 -5.98 17.35
C ASN A 230 10.83 -5.98 18.60
N LYS A 231 11.11 -4.81 19.19
CA LYS A 231 11.89 -4.68 20.44
C LYS A 231 11.20 -5.26 21.66
N VAL A 232 9.86 -5.32 21.68
CA VAL A 232 9.11 -5.91 22.80
C VAL A 232 9.41 -7.42 22.93
N ASN A 233 9.97 -8.06 21.90
CA ASN A 233 10.31 -9.48 21.87
C ASN A 233 9.13 -10.39 22.27
N LYS A 234 7.92 -9.99 21.84
CA LYS A 234 6.68 -10.73 22.08
C LYS A 234 6.53 -11.86 21.07
N THR A 235 5.99 -13.00 21.50
CA THR A 235 5.48 -14.02 20.58
C THR A 235 4.10 -13.62 20.07
N TRP A 236 3.94 -13.58 18.74
CA TRP A 236 2.71 -13.17 18.07
C TRP A 236 1.81 -14.37 17.76
N THR A 237 0.50 -14.13 17.72
CA THR A 237 -0.45 -15.10 17.17
C THR A 237 -0.17 -15.33 15.69
N GLU A 238 -0.55 -16.50 15.17
CA GLU A 238 -0.28 -16.87 13.78
C GLU A 238 -1.56 -16.86 12.95
N LYS A 239 -1.43 -16.44 11.69
CA LYS A 239 -2.49 -16.49 10.67
C LYS A 239 -1.95 -17.23 9.45
N THR A 240 -2.73 -18.13 8.85
CA THR A 240 -2.24 -19.00 7.75
C THR A 240 -3.07 -18.92 6.47
N ASP A 241 -4.26 -18.35 6.51
CA ASP A 241 -5.20 -18.16 5.39
C ASP A 241 -5.40 -16.67 5.05
N ASP A 242 -6.39 -16.35 4.21
CA ASP A 242 -6.69 -15.00 3.71
C ASP A 242 -7.62 -14.20 4.65
N PHE A 243 -7.76 -12.90 4.39
CA PHE A 243 -8.81 -12.03 4.96
C PHE A 243 -9.98 -11.82 3.98
N PHE A 244 -10.30 -12.84 3.20
CA PHE A 244 -11.46 -12.86 2.29
C PHE A 244 -12.54 -13.85 2.76
N PRO A 245 -13.82 -13.55 2.49
CA PRO A 245 -14.34 -12.29 1.93
C PRO A 245 -14.44 -11.18 2.99
N TYR A 246 -14.35 -9.92 2.55
CA TYR A 246 -14.58 -8.76 3.42
C TYR A 246 -16.08 -8.46 3.58
N ALA A 247 -16.50 -8.15 4.81
CA ALA A 247 -17.77 -7.50 5.10
C ALA A 247 -17.60 -6.46 6.21
N HIS A 248 -18.08 -5.24 6.00
CA HIS A 248 -18.02 -4.18 7.01
C HIS A 248 -19.17 -4.22 8.02
N LYS A 249 -20.26 -4.93 7.70
CA LYS A 249 -21.42 -5.16 8.58
C LYS A 249 -22.25 -6.34 8.09
N ARG A 250 -23.23 -6.73 8.91
CA ARG A 250 -24.19 -7.79 8.57
C ARG A 250 -24.86 -7.52 7.21
N HIS A 251 -24.93 -8.57 6.38
CA HIS A 251 -25.50 -8.54 5.02
C HIS A 251 -24.79 -7.61 4.02
N ALA A 252 -23.55 -7.20 4.28
CA ALA A 252 -22.78 -6.33 3.40
C ALA A 252 -21.42 -6.95 3.03
N PHE A 253 -21.46 -8.12 2.40
CA PHE A 253 -20.26 -8.77 1.84
C PHE A 253 -19.84 -8.09 0.54
N TRP A 254 -18.56 -7.73 0.45
CA TRP A 254 -17.99 -7.02 -0.69
C TRP A 254 -17.45 -8.02 -1.70
N THR A 255 -18.30 -8.94 -2.15
CA THR A 255 -17.94 -9.96 -3.15
C THR A 255 -18.40 -9.60 -4.56
N GLY A 256 -19.22 -8.56 -4.70
CA GLY A 256 -19.69 -8.08 -6.02
C GLY A 256 -18.54 -7.59 -6.91
N TYR A 257 -17.55 -6.90 -6.34
CA TYR A 257 -16.43 -6.34 -7.11
C TYR A 257 -15.53 -7.43 -7.73
N TYR A 258 -15.64 -8.68 -7.26
CA TYR A 258 -14.97 -9.82 -7.90
C TYR A 258 -15.37 -9.96 -9.37
N THR A 259 -16.58 -9.54 -9.74
CA THR A 259 -17.11 -9.63 -11.12
C THR A 259 -17.37 -8.27 -11.79
N SER A 260 -17.61 -7.20 -11.01
CA SER A 260 -17.90 -5.86 -11.54
C SER A 260 -16.97 -5.46 -12.69
N ARG A 261 -17.53 -4.96 -13.79
CA ARG A 261 -16.78 -4.58 -15.01
C ARG A 261 -15.91 -5.73 -15.58
N ALA A 262 -16.45 -6.93 -15.70
CA ALA A 262 -15.74 -8.12 -16.21
C ALA A 262 -14.96 -7.89 -17.52
N ALA A 263 -15.50 -7.11 -18.46
CA ALA A 263 -14.81 -6.76 -19.70
C ALA A 263 -13.51 -5.97 -19.44
N PHE A 264 -13.52 -5.05 -18.47
CA PHE A 264 -12.32 -4.29 -18.08
C PHE A 264 -11.30 -5.19 -17.37
N LYS A 265 -11.73 -6.07 -16.46
CA LYS A 265 -10.85 -7.07 -15.83
C LYS A 265 -10.12 -7.93 -16.85
N ARG A 266 -10.84 -8.41 -17.89
CA ARG A 266 -10.24 -9.11 -19.02
C ARG A 266 -9.21 -8.23 -19.75
N TYR A 267 -9.56 -6.98 -20.02
CA TYR A 267 -8.67 -6.05 -20.72
C TYR A 267 -7.37 -5.77 -19.93
N VAL A 268 -7.44 -5.70 -18.59
CA VAL A 268 -6.25 -5.62 -17.71
C VAL A 268 -5.36 -6.86 -17.87
N ARG A 269 -5.93 -8.08 -17.97
CA ARG A 269 -5.15 -9.31 -18.20
C ARG A 269 -4.49 -9.34 -19.57
N GLU A 270 -5.20 -8.93 -20.61
CA GLU A 270 -4.66 -8.82 -21.97
C GLU A 270 -3.53 -7.77 -22.02
N SER A 271 -3.68 -6.67 -21.28
CA SER A 271 -2.66 -5.61 -21.16
C SER A 271 -1.40 -6.11 -20.45
N ASN A 272 -1.54 -6.90 -19.38
CA ASN A 272 -0.41 -7.54 -18.71
C ASN A 272 0.36 -8.45 -19.68
N ASN A 273 -0.35 -9.30 -20.45
CA ASN A 273 0.28 -10.18 -21.43
C ASN A 273 1.03 -9.37 -22.50
N MET A 274 0.42 -8.30 -23.00
CA MET A 274 1.06 -7.40 -23.97
C MET A 274 2.33 -6.75 -23.38
N LEU A 275 2.29 -6.31 -22.12
CA LEU A 275 3.46 -5.75 -21.44
C LEU A 275 4.61 -6.77 -21.37
N GLN A 276 4.33 -8.03 -21.03
CA GLN A 276 5.35 -9.07 -20.99
C GLN A 276 5.97 -9.32 -22.37
N VAL A 277 5.15 -9.45 -23.41
CA VAL A 277 5.62 -9.61 -24.81
C VAL A 277 6.47 -8.43 -25.23
N CYS A 278 6.01 -7.22 -24.95
CA CYS A 278 6.68 -5.98 -25.29
C CYS A 278 8.06 -5.85 -24.63
N LYS A 279 8.16 -6.19 -23.33
CA LYS A 279 9.44 -6.23 -22.59
C LYS A 279 10.41 -7.25 -23.19
N GLN A 280 9.94 -8.46 -23.48
CA GLN A 280 10.77 -9.52 -24.07
C GLN A 280 11.26 -9.13 -25.48
N ALA A 281 10.35 -8.66 -26.34
CA ALA A 281 10.67 -8.21 -27.69
C ALA A 281 11.71 -7.08 -27.69
N ASN A 282 11.56 -6.11 -26.78
CA ASN A 282 12.51 -5.01 -26.61
C ASN A 282 13.94 -5.50 -26.30
N VAL A 283 14.07 -6.47 -25.39
CA VAL A 283 15.36 -7.06 -25.02
C VAL A 283 15.94 -7.88 -26.17
N LEU A 284 15.13 -8.73 -26.82
CA LEU A 284 15.58 -9.59 -27.91
C LEU A 284 16.02 -8.80 -29.16
N ALA A 285 15.35 -7.70 -29.47
CA ALA A 285 15.77 -6.78 -30.53
C ALA A 285 16.89 -5.81 -30.11
N LYS A 286 17.34 -5.86 -28.85
CA LYS A 286 18.39 -4.98 -28.30
C LYS A 286 18.08 -3.48 -28.50
N LEU A 287 16.81 -3.09 -28.33
CA LEU A 287 16.35 -1.71 -28.56
C LEU A 287 16.72 -0.73 -27.43
N GLY A 288 17.44 -1.19 -26.40
CA GLY A 288 17.84 -0.36 -25.25
C GLY A 288 16.67 0.00 -24.34
N GLN A 289 16.76 1.16 -23.67
CA GLN A 289 15.64 1.69 -22.88
C GLN A 289 14.58 2.27 -23.82
N SER A 290 13.43 1.60 -23.90
CA SER A 290 12.32 2.02 -24.76
C SER A 290 11.26 2.75 -23.96
N ALA A 291 11.09 4.04 -24.26
CA ALA A 291 10.00 4.87 -23.72
C ALA A 291 8.62 4.23 -23.96
N LYS A 292 8.47 3.48 -25.06
CA LYS A 292 7.22 2.80 -25.43
C LYS A 292 6.87 1.64 -24.51
N VAL A 293 7.88 0.92 -24.00
CA VAL A 293 7.65 -0.10 -22.96
C VAL A 293 7.25 0.60 -21.65
N ASP A 294 7.89 1.73 -21.35
CA ASP A 294 7.57 2.51 -20.14
C ASP A 294 6.15 3.08 -20.17
N ASP A 295 5.65 3.51 -21.34
CA ASP A 295 4.28 3.98 -21.53
C ASP A 295 3.26 2.93 -21.05
N LEU A 296 3.33 1.70 -21.57
CA LEU A 296 2.43 0.65 -21.13
C LEU A 296 2.68 0.28 -19.67
N TRP A 297 3.94 0.20 -19.24
CA TRP A 297 4.26 -0.18 -17.87
C TRP A 297 3.65 0.80 -16.87
N LYS A 298 3.73 2.10 -17.14
CA LYS A 298 3.11 3.17 -16.34
C LYS A 298 1.60 3.02 -16.28
N GLU A 299 0.94 3.02 -17.43
CA GLU A 299 -0.52 3.01 -17.49
C GLU A 299 -1.10 1.70 -16.95
N PHE A 300 -0.41 0.58 -17.16
CA PHE A 300 -0.75 -0.72 -16.58
C PHE A 300 -0.60 -0.74 -15.05
N SER A 301 0.42 -0.08 -14.51
CA SER A 301 0.64 -0.03 -13.06
C SER A 301 -0.47 0.74 -12.34
N ILE A 302 -1.01 1.80 -12.96
CA ILE A 302 -2.13 2.59 -12.40
C ILE A 302 -3.38 1.72 -12.24
N VAL A 303 -3.71 0.89 -13.22
CA VAL A 303 -4.98 0.16 -13.21
C VAL A 303 -5.02 -1.02 -12.25
N GLN A 304 -3.93 -1.30 -11.52
CA GLN A 304 -3.96 -2.29 -10.42
C GLN A 304 -4.59 -1.72 -9.16
N HIS A 305 -4.73 -0.39 -9.06
CA HIS A 305 -5.39 0.32 -7.95
C HIS A 305 -6.72 -0.31 -7.56
N HIS A 306 -7.04 -0.27 -6.27
CA HIS A 306 -8.20 -0.94 -5.69
C HIS A 306 -9.57 -0.35 -6.07
N ASP A 307 -9.64 0.75 -6.83
CA ASP A 307 -10.87 1.15 -7.53
C ASP A 307 -10.84 0.98 -9.05
N ALA A 308 -9.68 0.66 -9.61
CA ALA A 308 -9.51 0.45 -11.04
C ALA A 308 -9.93 -0.98 -11.45
N VAL A 309 -9.08 -1.98 -11.22
CA VAL A 309 -9.33 -3.37 -11.67
C VAL A 309 -10.55 -3.99 -10.97
N THR A 310 -10.85 -3.55 -9.75
CA THR A 310 -12.05 -3.93 -8.99
C THR A 310 -13.35 -3.47 -9.67
N GLY A 311 -13.27 -2.39 -10.44
CA GLY A 311 -14.39 -1.80 -11.16
C GLY A 311 -15.34 -1.00 -10.27
N THR A 312 -14.88 -0.53 -9.11
CA THR A 312 -15.63 0.29 -8.16
C THR A 312 -15.55 1.79 -8.45
N ALA A 313 -14.65 2.23 -9.34
CA ALA A 313 -14.62 3.61 -9.80
C ALA A 313 -15.88 4.03 -10.60
N LYS A 314 -16.12 5.35 -10.62
CA LYS A 314 -17.15 5.99 -11.46
C LYS A 314 -16.92 5.70 -12.95
N GLN A 315 -18.00 5.74 -13.72
CA GLN A 315 -17.97 5.35 -15.14
C GLN A 315 -17.01 6.20 -16.00
N GLU A 316 -16.86 7.49 -15.68
CA GLU A 316 -15.93 8.38 -16.37
C GLU A 316 -14.46 8.04 -16.08
N VAL A 317 -14.17 7.63 -14.85
CA VAL A 317 -12.83 7.19 -14.41
C VAL A 317 -12.47 5.83 -15.05
N ASP A 318 -13.41 4.87 -15.10
CA ASP A 318 -13.24 3.62 -15.86
C ASP A 318 -12.96 3.88 -17.34
N ARG A 319 -13.58 4.93 -17.92
CA ARG A 319 -13.32 5.33 -19.31
C ARG A 319 -11.89 5.84 -19.48
N ASP A 320 -11.36 6.58 -18.51
CA ASP A 320 -9.96 7.05 -18.51
C ASP A 320 -8.98 5.88 -18.39
N TYR A 321 -9.21 4.93 -17.47
CA TYR A 321 -8.36 3.73 -17.34
C TYR A 321 -8.28 2.94 -18.65
N ARG A 322 -9.41 2.75 -19.36
CA ARG A 322 -9.42 2.09 -20.66
C ARG A 322 -8.65 2.85 -21.72
N ARG A 323 -8.77 4.18 -21.74
CA ARG A 323 -8.02 5.06 -22.66
C ARG A 323 -6.51 4.94 -22.41
N ARG A 324 -6.10 4.95 -21.15
CA ARG A 324 -4.70 4.77 -20.73
C ARG A 324 -4.11 3.45 -21.19
N LEU A 325 -4.83 2.35 -20.95
CA LEU A 325 -4.41 1.02 -21.43
C LEU A 325 -4.32 0.96 -22.96
N ALA A 326 -5.29 1.54 -23.67
CA ALA A 326 -5.26 1.58 -25.13
C ALA A 326 -4.03 2.36 -25.65
N PHE A 327 -3.72 3.51 -25.04
CA PHE A 327 -2.51 4.26 -25.35
C PHE A 327 -1.24 3.41 -25.12
N GLY A 328 -1.10 2.81 -23.94
CA GLY A 328 0.06 1.96 -23.62
C GLY A 328 0.21 0.77 -24.57
N ILE A 329 -0.89 0.07 -24.88
CA ILE A 329 -0.87 -1.06 -25.81
C ILE A 329 -0.42 -0.61 -27.20
N ASN A 330 -0.91 0.53 -27.70
CA ASN A 330 -0.49 1.08 -28.99
C ASN A 330 1.01 1.42 -29.00
N SER A 331 1.54 1.98 -27.90
CA SER A 331 2.99 2.19 -27.76
C SER A 331 3.76 0.88 -27.85
N CYS A 332 3.30 -0.16 -27.16
CA CYS A 332 3.95 -1.48 -27.17
C CYS A 332 3.86 -2.22 -28.52
N GLN A 333 2.79 -2.02 -29.29
CA GLN A 333 2.69 -2.60 -30.64
C GLN A 333 3.83 -2.13 -31.55
N VAL A 334 4.29 -0.88 -31.40
CA VAL A 334 5.46 -0.38 -32.14
C VAL A 334 6.72 -1.18 -31.79
N VAL A 335 6.96 -1.47 -30.51
CA VAL A 335 8.10 -2.30 -30.08
C VAL A 335 8.04 -3.69 -30.70
N THR A 336 6.86 -4.32 -30.73
CA THR A 336 6.71 -5.65 -31.34
C THR A 336 6.91 -5.63 -32.84
N ARG A 337 6.54 -4.55 -33.53
CA ARG A 337 6.79 -4.37 -34.97
C ARG A 337 8.29 -4.21 -35.23
N ASP A 338 8.96 -3.36 -34.46
CA ASP A 338 10.39 -3.11 -34.62
C ASP A 338 11.18 -4.41 -34.37
N TYR A 339 10.78 -5.22 -33.38
CA TYR A 339 11.32 -6.57 -33.17
C TYR A 339 11.14 -7.50 -34.38
N LYS A 340 9.94 -7.56 -34.97
CA LYS A 340 9.69 -8.37 -36.17
C LYS A 340 10.60 -7.95 -37.34
N GLN A 341 10.83 -6.65 -37.50
CA GLN A 341 11.72 -6.14 -38.55
C GLN A 341 13.18 -6.56 -38.29
N THR A 342 13.66 -6.47 -37.05
CA THR A 342 15.00 -6.96 -36.68
C THR A 342 15.14 -8.47 -36.93
N LEU A 343 14.13 -9.26 -36.58
CA LEU A 343 14.13 -10.71 -36.81
C LEU A 343 14.18 -11.05 -38.31
N LEU A 344 13.38 -10.36 -39.13
CA LEU A 344 13.36 -10.54 -40.59
C LEU A 344 14.74 -10.24 -41.20
N LEU A 345 15.38 -9.13 -40.82
CA LEU A 345 16.71 -8.78 -41.31
C LEU A 345 17.76 -9.84 -40.94
N PHE A 346 17.69 -10.37 -39.72
CA PHE A 346 18.58 -11.45 -39.28
C PHE A 346 18.38 -12.74 -40.08
N LEU A 347 17.14 -13.12 -40.35
CA LEU A 347 16.81 -14.32 -41.12
C LEU A 347 17.22 -14.19 -42.59
N VAL A 348 16.94 -13.04 -43.23
CA VAL A 348 17.35 -12.78 -44.61
C VAL A 348 18.87 -12.73 -44.74
N GLY A 349 19.57 -12.07 -43.81
CA GLY A 349 21.02 -12.00 -43.80
C GLY A 349 21.70 -13.37 -43.72
N ARG A 350 21.08 -14.34 -43.03
CA ARG A 350 21.54 -15.74 -42.97
C ARG A 350 21.20 -16.59 -44.20
N LEU A 351 20.25 -16.17 -45.03
CA LEU A 351 19.91 -16.86 -46.29
C LEU A 351 20.78 -16.39 -47.45
N THR A 352 21.41 -15.21 -47.32
CA THR A 352 22.30 -14.63 -48.33
C THR A 352 23.79 -14.88 -48.08
N THR A 353 24.13 -15.58 -47.00
CA THR A 353 25.48 -16.07 -46.65
C THR A 353 25.45 -17.58 -46.63
#